data_AF-A0A1E7FXV4-F1
#
_entry.id   AF-A0A1E7FXV4-F1
#
_cell.length_a   1.000
_cell.length_b   1.000
_cell.length_c   1.000
_cell.angle_alpha   90.00
_cell.angle_beta   90.00
_cell.angle_gamma   90.00
#
_symmetry.space_group_name_H-M   'P 1'
#
loop_
_entity.id
_entity.type
_entity.pdbx_description
1 polymer ?
#
loop_
_entity_poly.entity_id
_entity_poly.type
_entity_poly.pdbx_seq_one_letter_code
_entity_poly.pdbx_strand_id
1 'polypeptide(L)'
;MVGKLNNDDDNQHQQHQHADAGKEDEDDDVNSHNIIDKVVFQDDFRPGHGNALQATVASIFGLQLIDVPNFIDMPDGTGYESAIQQFCCHKQKRRSMIKIKIHDNAGSDKDDGADKMIVTNPILLSNEYDNQLCILRGKSPRGNFGHVVVARKRSVQEEEGVVVNGSNNNKDNSDDNDDSMFEMIHDPHPDGTFVDGNERFGWCMFFVVD
;
A
#
# COMPACT_ATOMS: atom_id res chain seq x y z
N MET A 1 18.06 -81.13 -20.85
CA MET A 1 17.19 -82.32 -20.97
C MET A 1 16.28 -82.33 -19.75
N VAL A 2 14.96 -82.24 -20.00
CA VAL A 2 13.82 -82.67 -19.13
C VAL A 2 13.73 -82.04 -17.73
N GLY A 3 12.63 -81.43 -17.26
CA GLY A 3 11.27 -81.34 -17.79
C GLY A 3 10.42 -80.37 -16.95
N LYS A 4 9.32 -79.94 -17.57
CA LYS A 4 8.22 -79.13 -17.03
C LYS A 4 7.39 -79.93 -16.02
N LEU A 5 6.60 -79.24 -15.18
CA LEU A 5 5.16 -79.42 -14.89
C LEU A 5 4.77 -78.29 -13.89
N ASN A 6 4.12 -77.18 -14.24
CA ASN A 6 2.75 -76.90 -14.71
C ASN A 6 1.62 -77.05 -13.66
N ASN A 7 0.80 -75.98 -13.62
CA ASN A 7 -0.64 -75.90 -13.31
C ASN A 7 -1.05 -75.76 -11.83
N ASP A 8 -2.10 -75.03 -11.45
CA ASP A 8 -3.04 -74.08 -12.07
C ASP A 8 -3.85 -73.44 -10.91
N ASP A 9 -4.79 -72.56 -11.25
CA ASP A 9 -5.92 -72.02 -10.48
C ASP A 9 -5.72 -70.57 -9.96
N ASP A 10 -6.12 -69.55 -10.73
CA ASP A 10 -7.49 -69.09 -11.03
C ASP A 10 -8.04 -68.10 -9.97
N ASN A 11 -8.24 -66.85 -10.39
CA ASN A 11 -9.57 -66.25 -10.63
C ASN A 11 -9.70 -64.76 -10.22
N GLN A 12 -9.57 -63.89 -11.23
CA GLN A 12 -10.41 -62.74 -11.60
C GLN A 12 -11.17 -61.88 -10.55
N HIS A 13 -10.94 -60.56 -10.58
CA HIS A 13 -11.93 -59.48 -10.91
C HIS A 13 -11.21 -58.11 -10.84
N GLN A 14 -10.97 -57.44 -11.97
CA GLN A 14 -11.79 -56.39 -12.61
C GLN A 14 -11.90 -55.04 -11.87
N GLN A 15 -11.30 -54.04 -12.53
CA GLN A 15 -11.78 -52.66 -12.77
C GLN A 15 -12.29 -51.83 -11.58
N HIS A 16 -11.65 -50.69 -11.33
CA HIS A 16 -12.32 -49.38 -11.28
C HIS A 16 -11.36 -48.28 -11.77
N GLN A 17 -11.83 -47.54 -12.77
CA GLN A 17 -11.33 -46.23 -13.18
C GLN A 17 -11.84 -45.18 -12.18
N HIS A 18 -11.04 -44.18 -11.86
CA HIS A 18 -11.38 -42.79 -11.50
C HIS A 18 -10.01 -42.09 -11.44
N ALA A 19 -9.57 -41.31 -12.43
CA ALA A 19 -10.03 -39.98 -12.80
C ALA A 19 -10.17 -39.05 -11.58
N ASP A 20 -9.46 -37.94 -11.66
CA ASP A 20 -9.68 -36.69 -10.93
C ASP A 20 -9.00 -36.54 -9.55
N ALA A 21 -8.03 -35.63 -9.49
CA ALA A 21 -7.83 -34.69 -8.38
C ALA A 21 -6.67 -33.74 -8.68
N GLY A 22 -7.00 -32.46 -8.85
CA GLY A 22 -6.12 -31.36 -8.46
C GLY A 22 -5.10 -30.90 -9.50
N LYS A 23 -5.57 -30.23 -10.55
CA LYS A 23 -4.86 -29.01 -10.95
C LYS A 23 -4.97 -28.07 -9.75
N GLU A 24 -3.87 -27.82 -9.07
CA GLU A 24 -3.79 -26.68 -8.16
C GLU A 24 -3.81 -25.44 -9.07
N ASP A 25 -4.93 -24.73 -8.98
CA ASP A 25 -5.15 -23.46 -9.64
C ASP A 25 -4.15 -22.44 -9.10
N GLU A 26 -2.99 -22.29 -9.76
CA GLU A 26 -2.13 -21.12 -9.63
C GLU A 26 -2.76 -19.94 -10.39
N ASP A 27 -3.96 -19.55 -9.99
CA ASP A 27 -4.53 -18.24 -10.29
C ASP A 27 -4.45 -17.41 -8.99
N ASP A 28 -3.21 -17.18 -8.53
CA ASP A 28 -2.90 -16.32 -7.39
C ASP A 28 -3.17 -14.84 -7.78
N ASP A 29 -4.44 -14.49 -7.70
CA ASP A 29 -5.00 -13.24 -7.19
C ASP A 29 -4.14 -11.98 -7.36
N VAL A 30 -4.15 -11.46 -8.60
CA VAL A 30 -3.59 -10.16 -8.97
C VAL A 30 -4.28 -9.00 -8.20
N ASN A 31 -5.35 -9.26 -7.42
CA ASN A 31 -6.18 -8.22 -6.81
C ASN A 31 -6.20 -8.21 -5.26
N SER A 32 -5.57 -9.18 -4.60
CA SER A 32 -5.49 -9.28 -3.12
C SER A 32 -4.78 -8.10 -2.42
N HIS A 33 -4.02 -7.27 -3.14
CA HIS A 33 -3.19 -6.21 -2.56
C HIS A 33 -3.91 -4.86 -2.37
N ASN A 34 -5.22 -4.82 -2.67
CA ASN A 34 -6.03 -3.60 -2.58
C ASN A 34 -6.88 -3.52 -1.31
N ILE A 35 -6.84 -4.55 -0.46
CA ILE A 35 -7.54 -4.63 0.82
C ILE A 35 -6.50 -4.82 1.93
N ILE A 36 -6.64 -4.08 3.04
CA ILE A 36 -5.85 -4.36 4.24
C ILE A 36 -6.46 -5.57 4.94
N ASP A 37 -5.78 -6.71 4.85
CA ASP A 37 -6.18 -7.93 5.57
C ASP A 37 -5.90 -7.82 7.08
N LYS A 38 -4.91 -7.01 7.45
CA LYS A 38 -4.48 -6.85 8.83
C LYS A 38 -4.04 -5.44 9.15
N VAL A 39 -4.70 -4.87 10.15
CA VAL A 39 -4.36 -3.56 10.71
C VAL A 39 -3.32 -3.74 11.81
N VAL A 40 -2.18 -3.06 11.69
CA VAL A 40 -1.09 -3.10 12.67
C VAL A 40 -0.89 -1.71 13.25
N PHE A 41 -0.92 -1.60 14.58
CA PHE A 41 -0.66 -0.37 15.30
C PHE A 41 0.79 -0.28 15.76
N GLN A 42 1.27 0.95 15.86
CA GLN A 42 2.52 1.28 16.51
C GLN A 42 2.41 1.00 18.03
N ASP A 43 3.48 0.52 18.65
CA ASP A 43 3.60 0.26 20.08
C ASP A 43 4.66 1.14 20.76
N ASP A 44 5.47 1.87 20.00
CA ASP A 44 6.41 2.89 20.45
C ASP A 44 5.99 4.28 19.93
N PHE A 45 5.67 5.17 20.87
CA PHE A 45 5.14 6.50 20.60
C PHE A 45 6.22 7.59 20.61
N ARG A 46 7.49 7.22 20.78
CA ARG A 46 8.57 8.20 20.80
C ARG A 46 8.70 8.87 19.42
N PRO A 47 8.65 10.21 19.34
CA PRO A 47 8.70 10.89 18.05
C PRO A 47 10.01 10.64 17.31
N GLY A 48 9.92 10.38 16.00
CA GLY A 48 11.10 10.21 15.15
C GLY A 48 11.77 8.83 15.23
N HIS A 49 11.19 7.86 15.94
CA HIS A 49 11.74 6.50 16.08
C HIS A 49 11.21 5.49 15.05
N GLY A 50 10.47 5.91 14.02
CA GLY A 50 10.13 5.02 12.89
C GLY A 50 9.08 3.93 13.13
N ASN A 51 8.55 3.74 14.34
CA ASN A 51 7.58 2.67 14.63
C ASN A 51 6.25 2.83 13.87
N ALA A 52 5.79 4.06 13.64
CA ALA A 52 4.66 4.33 12.73
C ALA A 52 4.91 3.78 11.31
N LEU A 53 6.12 3.98 10.78
CA LEU A 53 6.53 3.52 9.46
C LEU A 53 6.66 1.99 9.40
N GLN A 54 7.17 1.38 10.46
CA GLN A 54 7.19 -0.07 10.63
C GLN A 54 5.76 -0.65 10.60
N ALA A 55 4.83 -0.03 11.33
CA ALA A 55 3.44 -0.46 11.43
C ALA A 55 2.65 -0.29 10.12
N THR A 56 2.87 0.79 9.35
CA THR A 56 2.23 0.96 8.03
C THR A 56 2.71 -0.09 7.03
N VAL A 57 4.01 -0.36 6.98
CA VAL A 57 4.57 -1.43 6.14
C VAL A 57 4.01 -2.78 6.56
N ALA A 58 3.95 -3.07 7.87
CA ALA A 58 3.35 -4.30 8.38
C ALA A 58 1.88 -4.46 7.95
N SER A 59 1.10 -3.37 8.00
CA SER A 59 -0.31 -3.39 7.60
C SER A 59 -0.49 -3.63 6.10
N ILE A 60 0.32 -2.98 5.25
CA ILE A 60 0.25 -3.15 3.78
C ILE A 60 0.59 -4.59 3.37
N PHE A 61 1.55 -5.23 4.04
CA PHE A 61 1.97 -6.60 3.73
C PHE A 61 1.27 -7.69 4.55
N GLY A 62 0.30 -7.34 5.40
CA GLY A 62 -0.42 -8.30 6.24
C GLY A 62 0.45 -8.99 7.31
N LEU A 63 1.53 -8.36 7.75
CA LEU A 63 2.54 -8.94 8.66
C LEU A 63 2.25 -8.60 10.13
N GLN A 64 3.06 -9.13 11.06
CA GLN A 64 3.11 -8.59 12.42
C GLN A 64 4.17 -7.49 12.51
N LEU A 65 4.03 -6.60 13.49
CA LEU A 65 4.99 -5.52 13.73
C LEU A 65 6.42 -6.05 13.92
N ILE A 66 6.57 -7.16 14.64
CA ILE A 66 7.87 -7.81 14.91
C ILE A 66 8.53 -8.41 13.65
N ASP A 67 7.74 -8.70 12.61
CA ASP A 67 8.23 -9.27 11.35
C ASP A 67 8.76 -8.19 10.38
N VAL A 68 8.55 -6.91 10.71
CA VAL A 68 9.00 -5.75 9.93
C VAL A 68 10.09 -5.02 10.71
N PRO A 69 11.24 -4.69 10.12
CA PRO A 69 12.29 -3.97 10.82
C PRO A 69 11.88 -2.51 11.06
N ASN A 70 12.41 -1.91 12.12
CA ASN A 70 12.36 -0.47 12.29
C ASN A 70 13.35 0.20 11.33
N PHE A 71 12.84 0.73 10.22
CA PHE A 71 13.66 1.28 9.13
C PHE A 71 14.44 2.55 9.49
N ILE A 72 14.04 3.28 10.55
CA ILE A 72 14.74 4.47 11.02
C ILE A 72 15.92 4.10 11.91
N ASP A 73 15.72 3.12 12.79
CA ASP A 73 16.72 2.69 13.78
C ASP A 73 17.73 1.67 13.20
N MET A 74 17.70 1.42 11.89
CA MET A 74 18.65 0.54 11.21
C MET A 74 20.10 1.05 11.36
N PRO A 75 21.04 0.20 11.82
CA PRO A 75 22.41 0.63 12.13
C PRO A 75 23.29 0.88 10.90
N ASP A 76 22.82 0.56 9.70
CA ASP A 76 23.62 0.61 8.46
C ASP A 76 23.80 2.03 7.88
N GLY A 77 23.04 3.01 8.39
CA GLY A 77 23.12 4.41 7.96
C GLY A 77 22.71 4.66 6.50
N THR A 78 22.10 3.70 5.82
CA THR A 78 21.72 3.80 4.40
C THR A 78 20.45 4.62 4.16
N GLY A 79 19.77 4.99 5.24
CA GLY A 79 18.48 5.68 5.23
C GLY A 79 17.30 4.72 5.05
N TYR A 80 16.14 5.12 5.53
CA TYR A 80 14.97 4.26 5.59
C TYR A 80 14.46 3.81 4.21
N GLU A 81 14.65 4.60 3.17
CA GLU A 81 14.24 4.24 1.80
C GLU A 81 15.03 3.02 1.31
N SER A 82 16.35 3.04 1.49
CA SER A 82 17.22 1.91 1.17
C SER A 82 16.84 0.66 1.98
N ALA A 83 16.55 0.84 3.27
CA ALA A 83 16.15 -0.24 4.16
C ALA A 83 14.78 -0.87 3.74
N ILE A 84 13.80 -0.05 3.36
CA ILE A 84 12.51 -0.54 2.86
C ILE A 84 12.69 -1.27 1.52
N GLN A 85 13.47 -0.72 0.58
CA GLN A 85 13.74 -1.38 -0.69
C GLN A 85 14.41 -2.75 -0.49
N GLN A 86 15.40 -2.84 0.41
CA GLN A 86 16.04 -4.11 0.75
C GLN A 86 15.05 -5.10 1.37
N PHE A 87 14.18 -4.64 2.28
CA PHE A 87 13.13 -5.48 2.85
C PHE A 87 12.19 -6.01 1.77
N CYS A 88 11.75 -5.17 0.82
CA CYS A 88 10.87 -5.58 -0.27
C CYS A 88 11.54 -6.61 -1.19
N CYS A 89 12.81 -6.37 -1.56
CA CYS A 89 13.59 -7.28 -2.40
C CYS A 89 13.78 -8.67 -1.75
N HIS A 90 14.10 -8.73 -0.46
CA HIS A 90 14.50 -9.97 0.20
C HIS A 90 13.36 -10.73 0.87
N LYS A 91 12.31 -10.03 1.33
CA LYS A 91 11.27 -10.60 2.19
C LYS A 91 9.87 -10.58 1.60
N GLN A 92 9.58 -9.68 0.66
CA GLN A 92 8.21 -9.48 0.14
C GLN A 92 8.12 -9.72 -1.37
N LYS A 93 8.45 -10.95 -1.80
CA LYS A 93 8.25 -11.43 -3.18
C LYS A 93 8.93 -10.56 -4.27
N ARG A 94 10.11 -9.99 -3.98
CA ARG A 94 10.88 -9.14 -4.92
C ARG A 94 10.11 -7.92 -5.43
N ARG A 95 9.29 -7.31 -4.58
CA ARG A 95 8.65 -6.03 -4.90
C ARG A 95 9.66 -4.89 -4.93
N SER A 96 9.37 -3.90 -5.76
CA SER A 96 10.06 -2.61 -5.79
C SER A 96 9.23 -1.55 -5.06
N MET A 97 9.89 -0.51 -4.57
CA MET A 97 9.20 0.66 -4.01
C MET A 97 9.41 1.89 -4.87
N ILE A 98 8.33 2.65 -5.06
CA ILE A 98 8.36 3.92 -5.79
C ILE A 98 7.89 5.00 -4.83
N LYS A 99 8.81 5.92 -4.48
CA LYS A 99 8.51 7.08 -3.65
C LYS A 99 8.28 8.31 -4.51
N ILE A 100 7.15 8.96 -4.33
CA ILE A 100 6.72 10.09 -5.13
C ILE A 100 6.52 11.30 -4.21
N LYS A 101 7.23 12.39 -4.50
CA LYS A 101 6.92 13.70 -3.90
C LYS A 101 5.62 14.22 -4.51
N ILE A 102 4.69 14.64 -3.68
CA ILE A 102 3.35 15.06 -4.12
C ILE A 102 3.40 16.47 -4.71
N HIS A 103 4.22 17.34 -4.12
CA HIS A 103 4.46 18.69 -4.61
C HIS A 103 5.92 18.88 -5.02
N ASP A 104 6.14 19.53 -6.15
CA ASP A 104 7.45 20.07 -6.50
C ASP A 104 7.70 21.32 -5.66
N ASN A 105 8.85 21.36 -4.97
CA ASN A 105 9.34 22.61 -4.37
C ASN A 105 9.80 23.55 -5.50
N ALA A 106 8.86 24.21 -6.18
CA ALA A 106 9.17 25.52 -6.74
C ALA A 106 9.18 26.47 -5.56
N GLY A 107 10.37 26.73 -5.00
CA GLY A 107 10.51 27.59 -3.85
C GLY A 107 9.98 28.98 -4.13
N SER A 108 9.23 29.54 -3.19
CA SER A 108 9.34 30.95 -2.87
C SER A 108 9.03 31.14 -1.40
N ASP A 109 10.08 31.51 -0.68
CA ASP A 109 9.96 32.34 0.50
C ASP A 109 8.96 33.46 0.20
N LYS A 110 7.91 33.56 1.03
CA LYS A 110 6.96 34.68 1.09
C LYS A 110 6.16 34.89 -0.19
N ASP A 111 4.96 34.35 -0.24
CA ASP A 111 3.88 35.10 -0.89
C ASP A 111 2.56 34.85 -0.15
N ASP A 112 1.87 35.94 0.13
CA ASP A 112 0.72 36.05 1.02
C ASP A 112 -0.58 35.78 0.24
N GLY A 113 -0.49 34.97 -0.80
CA GLY A 113 -1.55 34.67 -1.75
C GLY A 113 -1.83 33.18 -1.76
N ALA A 114 -3.12 32.83 -1.67
CA ALA A 114 -3.65 31.48 -1.87
C ALA A 114 -3.40 31.00 -3.31
N ASP A 115 -2.13 30.77 -3.66
CA ASP A 115 -1.76 30.23 -4.95
C ASP A 115 -2.02 28.73 -4.93
N LYS A 116 -3.01 28.34 -5.75
CA LYS A 116 -3.47 26.97 -5.94
C LYS A 116 -2.31 26.15 -6.48
N MET A 117 -1.54 25.53 -5.60
CA MET A 117 -0.44 24.65 -6.01
C MET A 117 -1.04 23.33 -6.47
N ILE A 118 -1.11 23.16 -7.79
CA ILE A 118 -1.63 21.99 -8.48
C ILE A 118 -0.67 20.81 -8.25
N VAL A 119 -1.18 19.59 -8.02
CA VAL A 119 -0.37 18.36 -8.12
C VAL A 119 0.24 18.29 -9.51
N THR A 120 1.54 18.56 -9.63
CA THR A 120 2.24 18.55 -10.92
C THR A 120 2.82 17.19 -11.28
N ASN A 121 2.83 16.24 -10.35
CA ASN A 121 3.51 14.97 -10.57
C ASN A 121 2.70 14.10 -11.55
N PRO A 122 3.20 13.86 -12.78
CA PRO A 122 2.46 13.14 -13.81
C PRO A 122 2.14 11.70 -13.42
N ILE A 123 2.94 11.11 -12.51
CA ILE A 123 2.72 9.75 -12.02
C ILE A 123 1.48 9.70 -11.12
N LEU A 124 1.22 10.75 -10.33
CA LEU A 124 0.03 10.83 -9.47
C LEU A 124 -1.24 11.16 -10.25
N LEU A 125 -1.09 11.92 -11.35
CA LEU A 125 -2.18 12.23 -12.27
C LEU A 125 -2.53 11.05 -13.18
N SER A 126 -1.64 10.08 -13.36
CA SER A 126 -1.93 8.88 -14.14
C SER A 126 -2.84 7.93 -13.35
N ASN A 127 -3.56 7.06 -14.06
CA ASN A 127 -4.37 5.99 -13.45
C ASN A 127 -3.54 4.74 -13.08
N GLU A 128 -2.21 4.79 -13.24
CA GLU A 128 -1.32 3.64 -13.02
C GLU A 128 -1.44 3.05 -11.60
N TYR A 129 -1.62 3.92 -10.60
CA TYR A 129 -1.73 3.53 -9.21
C TYR A 129 -3.16 3.56 -8.66
N ASP A 130 -4.19 3.64 -9.53
CA ASP A 130 -5.57 3.72 -9.05
C ASP A 130 -5.95 2.50 -8.19
N ASN A 131 -6.62 2.78 -7.08
CA ASN A 131 -7.01 1.84 -6.04
C ASN A 131 -5.86 1.09 -5.34
N GLN A 132 -4.60 1.43 -5.62
CA GLN A 132 -3.45 0.81 -4.95
C GLN A 132 -3.23 1.41 -3.56
N LEU A 133 -2.85 0.54 -2.61
CA LEU A 133 -2.41 0.96 -1.29
C LEU A 133 -1.01 1.59 -1.35
N CYS A 134 -0.81 2.63 -0.55
CA CYS A 134 0.46 3.32 -0.42
C CYS A 134 0.69 3.76 1.03
N ILE A 135 1.95 4.06 1.34
CA ILE A 135 2.27 4.85 2.52
C ILE A 135 2.10 6.30 2.14
N LEU A 136 1.28 7.05 2.88
CA LEU A 136 1.11 8.49 2.71
C LEU A 136 1.74 9.21 3.90
N ARG A 137 2.58 10.21 3.63
CA ARG A 137 3.21 11.04 4.66
C ARG A 137 2.62 12.44 4.68
N GLY A 138 2.20 12.88 5.85
CA GLY A 138 1.74 14.25 6.12
C GLY A 138 2.35 14.85 7.39
N LYS A 139 1.86 16.02 7.81
CA LYS A 139 2.16 16.60 9.12
C LYS A 139 1.43 15.79 10.21
N SER A 140 2.08 15.55 11.35
CA SER A 140 1.41 14.93 12.49
C SER A 140 0.53 15.96 13.22
N PRO A 141 -0.74 15.65 13.55
CA PRO A 141 -1.56 16.52 14.40
C PRO A 141 -1.06 16.57 15.85
N ARG A 142 -0.12 15.69 16.21
CA ARG A 142 0.41 15.51 17.58
C ARG A 142 1.72 16.25 17.85
N GLY A 143 2.25 16.99 16.88
CA GLY A 143 3.47 17.78 17.07
C GLY A 143 4.27 18.04 15.81
N ASN A 144 5.58 18.28 15.99
CA ASN A 144 6.41 18.82 14.91
C ASN A 144 6.91 17.81 13.88
N PHE A 145 6.72 16.52 14.12
CA PHE A 145 7.23 15.44 13.27
C PHE A 145 6.26 15.12 12.11
N GLY A 146 6.81 14.55 11.04
CA GLY A 146 5.96 13.94 10.01
C GLY A 146 5.27 12.69 10.55
N HIS A 147 4.09 12.39 10.04
CA HIS A 147 3.36 11.16 10.33
C HIS A 147 3.09 10.39 9.04
N VAL A 148 2.99 9.08 9.15
CA VAL A 148 2.68 8.21 8.01
C VAL A 148 1.45 7.37 8.30
N VAL A 149 0.62 7.20 7.29
CA VAL A 149 -0.61 6.41 7.31
C VAL A 149 -0.63 5.47 6.11
N VAL A 150 -1.49 4.46 6.14
CA VAL A 150 -1.85 3.72 4.94
C VAL A 150 -2.99 4.45 4.25
N ALA A 151 -2.81 4.74 2.97
CA ALA A 151 -3.82 5.34 2.12
C ALA A 151 -4.03 4.51 0.86
N ARG A 152 -5.13 4.76 0.15
CA ARG A 152 -5.41 4.23 -1.17
C ARG A 152 -5.44 5.38 -2.16
N LYS A 153 -4.67 5.30 -3.24
CA LYS A 153 -4.74 6.30 -4.30
C LYS A 153 -6.05 6.15 -5.07
N ARG A 154 -6.71 7.27 -5.35
CA ARG A 154 -7.93 7.37 -6.16
C ARG A 154 -7.60 8.10 -7.46
N SER A 155 -8.17 7.64 -8.55
CA SER A 155 -8.16 8.37 -9.81
C SER A 155 -8.83 9.72 -9.67
N VAL A 156 -8.17 10.74 -10.21
CA VAL A 156 -8.79 12.04 -10.43
C VAL A 156 -9.86 11.82 -11.51
N GLN A 157 -11.13 12.01 -11.17
CA GLN A 157 -12.18 11.99 -12.19
C GLN A 157 -11.96 13.21 -13.08
N GLU A 158 -11.67 12.98 -14.35
CA GLU A 158 -11.83 14.03 -15.36
C GLU A 158 -13.32 14.36 -15.42
N GLU A 159 -13.74 15.46 -14.78
CA GLU A 159 -15.11 15.93 -14.95
C GLU A 159 -15.31 16.37 -16.41
N GLU A 160 -15.75 15.45 -17.25
CA GLU A 160 -16.40 15.78 -18.52
C GLU A 160 -17.74 16.48 -18.20
N GLY A 161 -17.68 17.82 -18.10
CA GLY A 161 -18.79 18.75 -18.30
C GLY A 161 -20.18 18.32 -17.82
N VAL A 162 -20.47 18.49 -16.52
CA VAL A 162 -21.85 18.51 -16.03
C VAL A 162 -22.12 19.83 -15.30
N VAL A 163 -22.74 20.78 -16.01
CA VAL A 163 -23.40 21.94 -15.40
C VAL A 163 -24.67 21.44 -14.72
N VAL A 164 -24.60 21.10 -13.42
CA VAL A 164 -25.81 20.89 -12.62
C VAL A 164 -26.27 22.24 -12.08
N ASN A 165 -27.19 22.88 -12.81
CA ASN A 165 -28.01 23.95 -12.24
C ASN A 165 -28.95 23.33 -11.19
N GLY A 166 -28.56 23.44 -9.92
CA GLY A 166 -29.38 23.02 -8.78
C GLY A 166 -28.93 23.71 -7.51
N SER A 167 -29.59 24.82 -7.18
CA SER A 167 -29.36 25.61 -5.97
C SER A 167 -29.36 24.75 -4.70
N ASN A 168 -28.26 24.77 -3.97
CA ASN A 168 -28.27 24.73 -2.51
C ASN A 168 -27.14 25.61 -2.00
N ASN A 169 -27.54 26.72 -1.36
CA ASN A 169 -26.66 27.59 -0.61
C ASN A 169 -26.17 26.82 0.63
N ASN A 170 -24.98 26.24 0.57
CA ASN A 170 -24.17 26.07 1.76
C ASN A 170 -22.74 26.52 1.45
N LYS A 171 -22.37 27.54 2.19
CA LYS A 171 -21.09 28.21 2.17
C LYS A 171 -20.17 27.40 3.08
N ASP A 172 -19.41 26.47 2.51
CA ASP A 172 -18.19 25.97 3.14
C ASP A 172 -17.07 26.09 2.11
N ASN A 173 -16.17 27.03 2.40
CA ASN A 173 -14.89 27.15 1.74
C ASN A 173 -14.00 26.03 2.31
N SER A 174 -13.78 24.96 1.55
CA SER A 174 -12.62 24.09 1.74
C SER A 174 -11.92 23.90 0.40
N ASP A 175 -10.62 24.12 0.45
CA ASP A 175 -9.69 24.29 -0.66
C ASP A 175 -9.28 22.89 -1.17
N ASP A 176 -10.27 22.13 -1.65
CA ASP A 176 -10.24 20.66 -1.76
C ASP A 176 -9.76 20.17 -3.13
N ASN A 177 -8.45 19.95 -3.32
CA ASN A 177 -8.00 19.16 -4.48
C ASN A 177 -6.86 18.15 -4.20
N ASP A 178 -6.17 18.20 -3.06
CA ASP A 178 -5.15 17.19 -2.73
C ASP A 178 -5.72 15.99 -1.95
N ASP A 179 -6.65 16.23 -1.03
CA ASP A 179 -7.28 15.18 -0.21
C ASP A 179 -8.16 14.23 -1.04
N SER A 180 -8.68 14.67 -2.18
CA SER A 180 -9.49 13.83 -3.06
C SER A 180 -8.69 12.70 -3.73
N MET A 181 -7.36 12.83 -3.82
CA MET A 181 -6.49 11.85 -4.47
C MET A 181 -6.16 10.65 -3.57
N PHE A 182 -6.30 10.79 -2.24
CA PHE A 182 -5.95 9.72 -1.31
C PHE A 182 -7.09 9.45 -0.33
N GLU A 183 -7.61 8.24 -0.37
CA GLU A 183 -8.49 7.74 0.67
C GLU A 183 -7.63 7.23 1.84
N MET A 184 -7.76 7.83 3.02
CA MET A 184 -7.08 7.37 4.23
C MET A 184 -7.70 6.04 4.72
N ILE A 185 -6.89 4.98 4.79
CA ILE A 185 -7.37 3.63 5.11
C ILE A 185 -7.06 3.25 6.56
N HIS A 186 -5.83 3.51 7.02
CA HIS A 186 -5.38 3.10 8.35
C HIS A 186 -4.33 4.05 8.93
N ASP A 187 -4.55 4.48 10.17
CA ASP A 187 -3.56 5.21 10.97
C ASP A 187 -2.85 4.23 11.92
N PRO A 188 -1.53 4.01 11.80
CA PRO A 188 -0.79 3.17 12.74
C PRO A 188 -0.85 3.69 14.19
N HIS A 189 -1.20 4.96 14.42
CA HIS A 189 -1.45 5.46 15.76
C HIS A 189 -2.87 5.09 16.25
N PRO A 190 -3.04 4.52 17.45
CA PRO A 190 -4.34 4.03 17.95
C PRO A 190 -5.43 5.08 18.17
N ASP A 191 -5.10 6.37 18.11
CA ASP A 191 -6.09 7.46 18.26
C ASP A 191 -6.84 7.77 16.96
N GLY A 192 -6.38 7.24 15.82
CA GLY A 192 -7.04 7.41 14.53
C GLY A 192 -7.09 8.86 14.04
N THR A 193 -6.17 9.72 14.49
CA THR A 193 -6.15 11.14 14.10
C THR A 193 -5.53 11.38 12.72
N PHE A 194 -4.94 10.34 12.11
CA PHE A 194 -4.27 10.36 10.83
C PHE A 194 -3.18 11.45 10.76
N VAL A 195 -3.14 12.17 9.64
CA VAL A 195 -2.29 13.32 9.38
C VAL A 195 -3.14 14.59 9.53
N ASP A 196 -2.50 15.73 9.79
CA ASP A 196 -3.20 17.01 9.87
C ASP A 196 -3.76 17.39 8.50
N GLY A 197 -5.09 17.34 8.36
CA GLY A 197 -5.79 17.66 7.11
C GLY A 197 -5.76 19.15 6.73
N ASN A 198 -5.23 20.02 7.61
CA ASN A 198 -5.00 21.43 7.24
C ASN A 198 -3.63 21.64 6.59
N GLU A 199 -2.81 20.60 6.52
CA GLU A 199 -1.43 20.64 6.06
C GLU A 199 -1.24 19.70 4.86
N ARG A 200 -0.40 20.12 3.92
CA ARG A 200 -0.20 19.37 2.68
C ARG A 200 0.52 18.04 2.92
N PHE A 201 0.18 17.04 2.11
CA PHE A 201 0.94 15.79 2.07
C PHE A 201 2.35 16.02 1.49
N GLY A 202 3.35 15.35 2.07
CA GLY A 202 4.73 15.49 1.63
C GLY A 202 5.10 14.53 0.51
N TRP A 203 4.83 13.24 0.71
CA TRP A 203 5.16 12.19 -0.25
C TRP A 203 4.25 10.99 -0.03
N CYS A 204 4.13 10.17 -1.07
CA CYS A 204 3.57 8.83 -0.97
C CYS A 204 4.59 7.78 -1.47
N MET A 205 4.37 6.51 -1.10
CA MET A 205 5.21 5.39 -1.49
C MET A 205 4.37 4.19 -1.85
N PHE A 206 4.51 3.70 -3.09
CA PHE A 206 3.84 2.51 -3.62
C PHE A 206 4.78 1.31 -3.62
N PHE A 207 4.20 0.10 -3.54
CA PHE A 207 4.93 -1.17 -3.62
C PHE A 207 4.47 -1.94 -4.86
N VAL A 208 5.29 -1.94 -5.89
CA VAL A 208 4.97 -2.51 -7.20
C VAL A 208 5.61 -3.89 -7.37
N VAL A 209 4.95 -4.74 -8.15
CA VAL A 209 5.52 -6.01 -8.61
C VAL A 209 6.32 -5.71 -9.88
N ASP A 210 7.58 -6.15 -9.92
CA ASP A 210 8.44 -6.06 -11.11
C ASP A 210 7.99 -7.03 -12.23
#